data_AF-A0A1F5F783-F1
#
_entry.id   AF-A0A1F5F783-F1
#
_cell.length_a   1.000
_cell.length_b   1.000
_cell.length_c   1.000
_cell.angle_alpha   90.00
_cell.angle_beta   90.00
_cell.angle_gamma   90.00
#
_symmetry.space_group_name_H-M   'P 1'
#
loop_
_entity.id
_entity.type
_entity.pdbx_description
1 polymer ?
#
loop_
_entity_poly.entity_id
_entity_poly.type
_entity_poly.pdbx_seq_one_letter_code
_entity_poly.pdbx_strand_id
1 'polypeptide(L)'
;MYPTAVALFYFLLPQAAITRMIVGIFFAISMYGLLLTTNIYAVASIRTIQLLRAGRAVGFLLSILTSALLYHVIFSFRLGAGITTLAVMGVSYPLFLHGVWSYSLGERLRGEGWYALVGALVMAEIAWAITFWLIDIPLASVLLAMGMYVILGIFQHNMEGRLFARTLQEYLWFAGIVYMVVAGAVLMRWVS
;
A
#
# COMPACT_ATOMS: atom_id res chain seq x y z
N MET A 1 -6.76 5.78 8.89
CA MET A 1 -6.29 4.37 8.80
C MET A 1 -4.92 4.16 9.44
N TYR A 2 -3.94 5.05 9.24
CA TYR A 2 -2.59 4.88 9.79
C TYR A 2 -2.51 4.62 11.31
N PRO A 3 -3.20 5.38 12.21
CA PRO A 3 -3.14 5.10 13.64
C PRO A 3 -3.66 3.70 14.01
N THR A 4 -4.74 3.28 13.36
CA THR A 4 -5.30 1.93 13.52
C THR A 4 -4.33 0.86 13.05
N ALA A 5 -3.65 1.07 11.91
CA ALA A 5 -2.65 0.16 11.38
C ALA A 5 -1.49 -0.04 12.35
N VAL A 6 -0.95 1.05 12.89
CA VAL A 6 0.15 1.01 13.86
C VAL A 6 -0.29 0.39 15.17
N ALA A 7 -1.50 0.72 15.67
CA ALA A 7 -2.03 0.14 16.90
C ALA A 7 -2.21 -1.39 16.79
N LEU A 8 -2.77 -1.87 15.67
CA LEU A 8 -2.95 -3.30 15.43
C LEU A 8 -1.61 -4.02 15.27
N PHE A 9 -0.65 -3.42 14.57
CA PHE A 9 0.69 -3.98 14.41
C PHE A 9 1.47 -4.00 15.73
N TYR A 10 1.29 -3.01 16.59
CA TYR A 10 1.94 -2.93 17.90
C TYR A 10 1.64 -4.14 18.79
N PHE A 11 0.44 -4.72 18.70
CA PHE A 11 0.08 -5.94 19.44
C PHE A 11 0.84 -7.19 18.98
N LEU A 12 1.34 -7.21 17.75
CA LEU A 12 2.08 -8.33 17.18
C LEU A 12 3.57 -8.31 17.56
N LEU A 13 4.06 -7.21 18.13
CA LEU A 13 5.49 -7.03 18.42
C LEU A 13 5.91 -7.67 19.74
N PRO A 14 7.18 -8.12 19.85
CA PRO A 14 7.75 -8.59 21.11
C PRO A 14 7.60 -7.56 22.24
N GLN A 15 7.42 -8.03 23.49
CA GLN A 15 7.23 -7.15 24.66
C GLN A 15 8.48 -6.38 25.12
N ALA A 16 9.55 -6.38 24.33
CA ALA A 16 10.75 -5.62 24.63
C ALA A 16 10.47 -4.11 24.64
N ALA A 17 10.85 -3.43 25.72
CA ALA A 17 10.62 -1.99 25.90
C ALA A 17 11.26 -1.15 24.77
N ILE A 18 12.44 -1.55 24.29
CA ILE A 18 13.17 -0.86 23.20
C ILE A 18 12.36 -0.90 21.90
N THR A 19 11.82 -2.06 21.52
CA THR A 19 11.02 -2.21 20.29
C THR A 19 9.77 -1.32 20.33
N ARG A 20 9.10 -1.27 21.49
CA ARG A 20 7.92 -0.41 21.70
C ARG A 20 8.26 1.08 21.61
N MET A 21 9.38 1.48 22.18
CA MET A 21 9.86 2.86 22.12
C MET A 21 10.20 3.28 20.68
N ILE A 22 10.91 2.44 19.93
CA ILE A 22 11.24 2.69 18.53
C ILE A 22 9.97 2.90 17.70
N VAL A 23 8.99 2.00 17.84
CA VAL A 23 7.70 2.09 17.13
C VAL A 23 6.94 3.36 17.53
N GLY A 24 6.97 3.74 18.81
CA GLY A 24 6.36 4.98 19.29
C GLY A 24 6.99 6.24 18.64
N ILE A 25 8.32 6.27 18.51
CA ILE A 25 9.02 7.37 17.84
C ILE A 25 8.65 7.41 16.35
N PHE A 26 8.71 6.27 15.65
CA PHE A 26 8.30 6.18 14.25
C PHE A 26 6.84 6.61 14.05
N PHE A 27 5.95 6.18 14.93
CA PHE A 27 4.55 6.58 14.93
C PHE A 27 4.40 8.10 15.03
N ALA A 28 5.06 8.73 16.00
CA ALA A 28 4.99 10.18 16.21
C ALA A 28 5.47 10.95 14.97
N ILE A 29 6.61 10.57 14.40
CA ILE A 29 7.18 11.21 13.20
C ILE A 29 6.24 11.06 12.00
N SER A 30 5.79 9.85 11.71
CA SER A 30 4.89 9.59 10.57
C SER A 30 3.52 10.24 10.75
N MET A 31 3.00 10.28 11.99
CA MET A 31 1.72 10.95 12.29
C MET A 31 1.83 12.46 12.09
N TYR A 32 2.92 13.07 12.54
CA TYR A 32 3.20 14.48 12.25
C TYR A 32 3.28 14.74 10.74
N GLY A 33 3.97 13.87 10.00
CA GLY A 33 4.05 13.93 8.53
C GLY A 33 2.67 13.83 7.85
N LEU A 34 1.78 12.97 8.34
CA LEU A 34 0.40 12.84 7.85
C LEU A 34 -0.42 14.11 8.07
N LEU A 35 -0.35 14.68 9.28
CA LEU A 35 -1.07 15.91 9.62
C LEU A 35 -0.57 17.08 8.77
N LEU A 36 0.75 17.20 8.60
CA LEU A 36 1.35 18.21 7.75
C LEU A 36 0.93 18.04 6.29
N THR A 37 0.92 16.82 5.77
CA THR A 37 0.50 16.52 4.39
C THR A 37 -0.96 16.88 4.17
N THR A 38 -1.84 16.58 5.13
CA THR A 38 -3.26 16.97 5.08
C THR A 38 -3.41 18.49 5.02
N ASN A 39 -2.65 19.23 5.84
CA ASN A 39 -2.65 20.69 5.79
C ASN A 39 -2.15 21.23 4.43
N ILE A 40 -1.11 20.63 3.86
CA ILE A 40 -0.60 20.99 2.52
C ILE A 40 -1.69 20.78 1.47
N TYR A 41 -2.43 19.66 1.50
CA TYR A 41 -3.52 19.40 0.57
C TYR A 41 -4.68 20.39 0.73
N ALA A 42 -5.04 20.75 1.96
CA ALA A 42 -6.08 21.74 2.22
C ALA A 42 -5.72 23.14 1.68
N VAL A 43 -4.44 23.54 1.75
CA VAL A 43 -4.00 24.81 1.15
C VAL A 43 -3.88 24.68 -0.38
N ALA A 44 -3.44 23.52 -0.86
CA ALA A 44 -3.21 23.27 -2.28
C ALA A 44 -4.50 23.17 -3.13
N SER A 45 -5.64 22.83 -2.52
CA SER A 45 -6.94 22.81 -3.20
C SER A 45 -7.41 24.20 -3.62
N ILE A 46 -7.00 25.25 -2.89
CA ILE A 46 -7.36 26.65 -3.20
C ILE A 46 -6.31 27.29 -4.12
N ARG A 47 -5.02 26.99 -3.89
CA ARG A 47 -3.92 27.61 -4.65
C ARG A 47 -2.75 26.65 -4.83
N THR A 48 -2.13 26.67 -6.00
CA THR A 48 -0.93 25.86 -6.25
C THR A 48 0.25 26.34 -5.40
N ILE A 49 0.86 25.43 -4.64
CA ILE A 49 2.04 25.70 -3.80
C ILE A 49 3.18 24.72 -4.12
N GLN A 50 4.43 25.19 -4.01
CA GLN A 50 5.61 24.37 -4.32
C GLN A 50 5.74 23.14 -3.41
N LEU A 51 5.29 23.23 -2.15
CA LEU A 51 5.32 22.12 -1.20
C LEU A 51 4.36 20.97 -1.57
N LEU A 52 3.44 21.16 -2.52
CA LEU A 52 2.49 20.11 -2.93
C LEU A 52 3.22 18.86 -3.44
N ARG A 53 4.33 19.02 -4.16
CA ARG A 53 5.11 17.88 -4.66
C ARG A 53 5.70 17.05 -3.53
N ALA A 54 6.23 17.72 -2.49
CA ALA A 54 6.73 17.06 -1.29
C ALA A 54 5.58 16.38 -0.52
N GLY A 55 4.43 17.06 -0.38
CA GLY A 55 3.24 16.50 0.24
C GLY A 55 2.76 15.21 -0.45
N ARG A 56 2.71 15.20 -1.78
CA ARG A 56 2.35 14.00 -2.57
C ARG A 56 3.31 12.83 -2.34
N ALA A 57 4.62 13.09 -2.34
CA ALA A 57 5.63 12.05 -2.09
C ALA A 57 5.51 11.47 -0.67
N VAL A 58 5.34 12.33 0.35
CA VAL A 58 5.17 11.91 1.74
C VAL A 58 3.86 11.14 1.92
N GLY A 59 2.74 11.62 1.36
CA GLY A 59 1.46 10.95 1.40
C GLY A 59 1.48 9.57 0.71
N PHE A 60 2.21 9.46 -0.41
CA PHE A 60 2.44 8.19 -1.10
C PHE A 60 3.22 7.19 -0.22
N LEU A 61 4.36 7.62 0.33
CA LEU A 61 5.17 6.82 1.26
C LEU A 61 4.35 6.34 2.46
N LEU A 62 3.57 7.23 3.07
CA LEU A 62 2.73 6.89 4.23
C LEU A 62 1.58 5.96 3.86
N SER A 63 1.06 6.02 2.64
CA SER A 63 0.04 5.08 2.15
C SER A 63 0.62 3.68 2.00
N ILE A 64 1.83 3.55 1.47
CA ILE A 64 2.52 2.26 1.33
C ILE A 64 2.87 1.69 2.70
N LEU A 65 3.42 2.51 3.60
CA LEU A 65 3.70 2.09 4.98
C LEU A 65 2.42 1.61 5.68
N THR A 66 1.32 2.36 5.55
CA THR A 66 0.02 1.95 6.11
C THR A 66 -0.45 0.62 5.53
N SER A 67 -0.31 0.43 4.21
CA SER A 67 -0.69 -0.82 3.54
C SER A 67 0.13 -2.01 4.04
N ALA A 68 1.45 -1.86 4.17
CA ALA A 68 2.35 -2.91 4.65
C ALA A 68 1.96 -3.38 6.06
N LEU A 69 1.72 -2.44 6.98
CA LEU A 69 1.29 -2.75 8.34
C LEU A 69 -0.06 -3.46 8.37
N LEU A 70 -1.04 -2.98 7.59
CA LEU A 70 -2.37 -3.59 7.56
C LEU A 70 -2.36 -4.98 6.94
N TYR A 71 -1.64 -5.19 5.82
CA TYR A 71 -1.49 -6.53 5.24
C TYR A 71 -0.82 -7.47 6.23
N HIS A 72 0.22 -7.02 6.93
CA HIS A 72 0.87 -7.84 7.96
C HIS A 72 -0.12 -8.30 9.03
N VAL A 73 -0.95 -7.38 9.52
CA VAL A 73 -2.01 -7.70 10.50
C VAL A 73 -3.03 -8.69 9.93
N ILE A 74 -3.51 -8.47 8.72
CA ILE A 74 -4.50 -9.36 8.07
C ILE A 74 -3.96 -10.78 7.95
N PHE A 75 -2.74 -10.96 7.45
CA PHE A 75 -2.13 -12.29 7.31
C PHE A 75 -1.76 -12.92 8.66
N SER A 76 -1.47 -12.11 9.68
CA SER A 76 -1.19 -12.59 11.05
C SER A 76 -2.41 -13.25 11.70
N PHE A 77 -3.63 -12.84 11.33
CA PHE A 77 -4.85 -13.48 11.81
C PHE A 77 -5.11 -14.87 11.20
N ARG A 78 -4.34 -15.29 10.19
CA ARG A 78 -4.46 -16.61 9.51
C ARG A 78 -5.91 -16.94 9.12
N LEU A 79 -6.63 -15.93 8.63
CA LEU A 79 -8.02 -16.07 8.18
C LEU A 79 -8.09 -16.93 6.90
N GLY A 80 -9.23 -17.57 6.66
CA GLY A 80 -9.45 -18.31 5.42
C GLY A 80 -9.31 -17.43 4.17
N ALA A 81 -8.98 -18.04 3.03
CA ALA A 81 -8.63 -17.32 1.80
C ALA A 81 -9.65 -16.26 1.36
N GLY A 82 -10.96 -16.57 1.47
CA GLY A 82 -12.01 -15.61 1.16
C GLY A 82 -12.03 -14.39 2.07
N ILE A 83 -11.88 -14.60 3.37
CA ILE A 83 -11.91 -13.50 4.35
C ILE A 83 -10.64 -12.65 4.22
N THR A 84 -9.48 -13.27 4.07
CA THR A 84 -8.20 -12.58 3.85
C THR A 84 -8.26 -11.69 2.60
N THR A 85 -8.78 -12.24 1.50
CA THR A 85 -8.90 -11.51 0.23
C THR A 85 -9.87 -10.33 0.33
N LEU A 86 -11.04 -10.53 0.94
CA LEU A 86 -12.00 -9.45 1.17
C LEU A 86 -11.46 -8.38 2.11
N ALA A 87 -10.71 -8.76 3.15
CA ALA A 87 -10.06 -7.82 4.06
C ALA A 87 -8.98 -7.00 3.34
N VAL A 88 -8.16 -7.62 2.50
CA VAL A 88 -7.17 -6.91 1.67
C VAL A 88 -7.88 -5.94 0.72
N MET A 89 -8.94 -6.36 0.04
CA MET A 89 -9.72 -5.48 -0.83
C MET A 89 -10.29 -4.28 -0.06
N GLY A 90 -10.92 -4.54 1.09
CA GLY A 90 -11.54 -3.53 1.94
C GLY A 90 -10.56 -2.50 2.50
N VAL A 91 -9.31 -2.91 2.76
CA VAL A 91 -8.24 -1.98 3.17
C VAL A 91 -7.60 -1.27 1.99
N SER A 92 -7.42 -1.95 0.86
CA SER A 92 -6.77 -1.39 -0.34
C SER A 92 -7.60 -0.29 -0.97
N TYR A 93 -8.92 -0.46 -1.02
CA TYR A 93 -9.84 0.51 -1.63
C TYR A 93 -9.72 1.93 -1.07
N PRO A 94 -9.88 2.18 0.24
CA PRO A 94 -9.74 3.53 0.79
C PRO A 94 -8.32 4.09 0.67
N LEU A 95 -7.29 3.24 0.67
CA LEU A 95 -5.90 3.67 0.46
C LEU A 95 -5.66 4.14 -0.98
N PHE A 96 -6.17 3.40 -1.98
CA PHE A 96 -6.10 3.86 -3.38
C PHE A 96 -6.94 5.10 -3.61
N LEU A 97 -8.14 5.16 -3.02
CA LEU A 97 -9.02 6.32 -3.16
C LEU A 97 -8.33 7.60 -2.66
N HIS A 98 -7.74 7.56 -1.46
CA HIS A 98 -6.97 8.67 -0.93
C HIS A 98 -5.74 8.99 -1.79
N GLY A 99 -5.02 7.97 -2.24
CA GLY A 99 -3.83 8.12 -3.06
C GLY A 99 -4.09 8.78 -4.42
N VAL A 100 -5.17 8.38 -5.11
CA VAL A 100 -5.57 8.97 -6.40
C VAL A 100 -6.14 10.37 -6.20
N TRP A 101 -6.98 10.57 -5.18
CA TRP A 101 -7.56 11.89 -4.87
C TRP A 101 -6.51 12.96 -4.57
N SER A 102 -5.38 12.58 -3.96
CA SER A 102 -4.26 13.51 -3.69
C SER A 102 -3.63 14.15 -4.94
N TYR A 103 -3.94 13.63 -6.13
CA TYR A 103 -3.47 14.18 -7.41
C TYR A 103 -4.50 15.07 -8.10
N SER A 104 -5.80 14.77 -7.97
CA SER A 104 -6.86 15.60 -8.55
C SER A 104 -7.16 16.84 -7.69
N LEU A 105 -7.02 16.75 -6.35
CA LEU A 105 -7.35 17.81 -5.37
C LEU A 105 -8.71 18.51 -5.61
N GLY A 106 -9.61 17.89 -6.37
CA GLY A 106 -10.89 18.45 -6.73
C GLY A 106 -11.94 18.19 -5.65
N GLU A 107 -12.90 19.11 -5.53
CA GLU A 107 -14.06 18.96 -4.64
C GLU A 107 -15.00 17.80 -5.03
N ARG A 108 -14.88 17.25 -6.24
CA ARG A 108 -15.74 16.17 -6.75
C ARG A 108 -14.90 14.98 -7.18
N LEU A 109 -15.32 13.80 -6.72
CA LEU A 109 -14.82 12.51 -7.20
C LEU A 109 -15.29 12.30 -8.65
N ARG A 110 -14.46 12.70 -9.61
CA ARG A 110 -14.68 12.49 -11.06
C ARG A 110 -13.75 11.38 -11.56
N GLY A 111 -14.10 10.13 -11.24
CA GLY A 111 -13.46 8.92 -11.77
C GLY A 111 -12.41 8.27 -10.86
N GLU A 112 -11.99 8.92 -9.77
CA GLU A 112 -11.01 8.37 -8.81
C GLU A 112 -11.53 7.11 -8.12
N GLY A 113 -12.84 7.02 -7.90
CA GLY A 113 -13.49 5.84 -7.35
C GLY A 113 -13.32 4.60 -8.24
N TRP A 114 -13.31 4.77 -9.56
CA TRP A 114 -13.08 3.67 -10.50
C TRP A 114 -11.63 3.19 -10.45
N TYR A 115 -10.66 4.10 -10.47
CA TYR A 115 -9.25 3.74 -10.30
C TYR A 115 -9.00 3.04 -8.96
N ALA A 116 -9.62 3.53 -7.88
CA ALA A 116 -9.50 2.90 -6.57
C ALA A 116 -10.11 1.50 -6.53
N LEU A 117 -11.26 1.29 -7.17
CA LEU A 117 -11.90 -0.01 -7.27
C LEU A 117 -11.05 -1.00 -8.07
N VAL A 118 -10.55 -0.58 -9.23
CA VAL A 118 -9.66 -1.41 -10.07
C VAL A 118 -8.39 -1.78 -9.31
N GLY A 119 -7.73 -0.81 -8.67
CA GLY A 119 -6.55 -1.08 -7.85
C GLY A 119 -6.82 -2.05 -6.70
N ALA A 120 -7.95 -1.88 -6.00
CA ALA A 120 -8.34 -2.77 -4.91
C ALA A 120 -8.67 -4.20 -5.40
N LEU A 121 -9.30 -4.34 -6.56
CA LEU A 121 -9.56 -5.65 -7.18
C LEU A 121 -8.27 -6.36 -7.54
N VAL A 122 -7.32 -5.67 -8.18
CA VAL A 122 -6.00 -6.25 -8.49
C VAL A 122 -5.28 -6.69 -7.21
N MET A 123 -5.32 -5.87 -6.15
CA MET A 123 -4.75 -6.26 -4.85
C MET A 123 -5.44 -7.49 -4.23
N ALA A 124 -6.75 -7.62 -4.42
CA ALA A 124 -7.52 -8.78 -3.97
C ALA A 124 -7.09 -10.05 -4.73
N GLU A 125 -6.94 -9.98 -6.05
CA GLU A 125 -6.46 -11.10 -6.86
C GLU A 125 -5.06 -11.56 -6.44
N ILE A 126 -4.14 -10.61 -6.21
CA ILE A 126 -2.80 -10.92 -5.71
C ILE A 126 -2.89 -11.59 -4.31
N ALA A 127 -3.72 -11.08 -3.41
CA ALA A 127 -3.90 -11.67 -2.08
C ALA A 127 -4.51 -13.08 -2.13
N TRP A 128 -5.47 -13.31 -3.02
CA TRP A 128 -6.05 -14.63 -3.26
C TRP A 128 -4.97 -15.60 -3.72
N ALA A 129 -4.16 -15.21 -4.72
CA ALA A 129 -3.05 -16.02 -5.21
C ALA A 129 -2.00 -16.33 -4.12
N ILE A 130 -1.61 -15.32 -3.33
CA ILE A 130 -0.67 -15.49 -2.20
C ILE A 130 -1.22 -16.49 -1.18
N THR A 131 -2.53 -16.54 -0.95
CA THR A 131 -3.09 -17.43 0.07
C THR A 131 -2.96 -18.92 -0.28
N PHE A 132 -2.85 -19.26 -1.56
CA PHE A 132 -2.52 -20.64 -1.99
C PHE A 132 -1.03 -20.94 -1.88
N TRP A 133 -0.19 -19.91 -1.85
CA TRP A 133 1.24 -20.05 -1.66
C TRP A 133 1.62 -20.07 -0.19
N LEU A 134 2.43 -21.05 0.19
CA LEU A 134 2.92 -21.24 1.55
C LEU A 134 4.09 -20.26 1.81
N ILE A 135 3.77 -18.96 1.91
CA ILE A 135 4.72 -17.85 2.10
C ILE A 135 4.65 -17.36 3.55
N ASP A 136 5.78 -16.94 4.10
CA ASP A 136 5.83 -16.32 5.43
C ASP A 136 5.08 -14.99 5.47
N ILE A 137 4.39 -14.73 6.59
CA ILE A 137 3.55 -13.53 6.79
C ILE A 137 4.30 -12.21 6.49
N PRO A 138 5.55 -11.99 6.97
CA PRO A 138 6.29 -10.77 6.64
C PRO A 138 6.51 -10.61 5.13
N LEU A 139 6.89 -11.69 4.45
CA LEU A 139 7.16 -11.66 3.01
C LEU A 139 5.88 -11.39 2.19
N ALA A 140 4.77 -12.04 2.55
CA ALA A 140 3.46 -11.78 1.94
C ALA A 140 3.01 -10.32 2.08
N SER A 141 3.19 -9.74 3.28
CA SER A 141 2.82 -8.35 3.55
C SER A 141 3.64 -7.33 2.75
N VAL A 142 4.94 -7.58 2.60
CA VAL A 142 5.83 -6.73 1.79
C VAL A 142 5.51 -6.88 0.31
N LEU A 143 5.22 -8.08 -0.17
CA LEU A 143 4.86 -8.32 -1.57
C LEU A 143 3.60 -7.54 -1.97
N LEU A 144 2.57 -7.57 -1.12
CA LEU A 144 1.36 -6.78 -1.35
C LEU A 144 1.62 -5.27 -1.24
N ALA A 145 2.45 -4.82 -0.29
CA ALA A 145 2.83 -3.40 -0.20
C ALA A 145 3.59 -2.94 -1.46
N MET A 146 4.42 -3.80 -2.04
CA MET A 146 5.08 -3.54 -3.32
C MET A 146 4.08 -3.49 -4.48
N GLY A 147 3.09 -4.40 -4.51
CA GLY A 147 1.97 -4.32 -5.47
C GLY A 147 1.22 -2.99 -5.35
N MET A 148 0.95 -2.53 -4.12
CA MET A 148 0.34 -1.23 -3.86
C MET A 148 1.20 -0.07 -4.38
N TYR A 149 2.52 -0.07 -4.07
CA TYR A 149 3.48 0.92 -4.58
C TYR A 149 3.44 1.02 -6.10
N VAL A 150 3.47 -0.13 -6.75
CA VAL A 150 3.44 -0.28 -8.21
C VAL A 150 2.16 0.32 -8.78
N ILE A 151 1.00 -0.16 -8.36
CA ILE A 151 -0.31 0.25 -8.91
C ILE A 151 -0.56 1.73 -8.62
N LEU A 152 -0.29 2.18 -7.40
CA LEU A 152 -0.49 3.57 -7.02
C LEU A 152 0.47 4.48 -7.82
N GLY A 153 1.71 4.06 -8.05
CA GLY A 153 2.65 4.74 -8.93
C GLY A 153 2.15 4.88 -10.38
N ILE A 154 1.52 3.82 -10.93
CA ILE A 154 0.87 3.88 -12.26
C ILE A 154 -0.19 4.96 -12.30
N PHE A 155 -1.09 4.95 -11.33
CA PHE A 155 -2.21 5.89 -11.30
C PHE A 155 -1.71 7.32 -11.17
N GLN A 156 -0.68 7.56 -10.35
CA GLN A 156 -0.07 8.88 -10.23
C GLN A 156 0.57 9.33 -11.55
N HIS A 157 1.30 8.45 -12.22
CA HIS A 157 1.95 8.77 -13.50
C HIS A 157 0.94 9.01 -14.63
N ASN A 158 -0.17 8.27 -14.63
CA ASN A 158 -1.30 8.47 -15.53
C ASN A 158 -1.91 9.87 -15.36
N MET A 159 -2.16 10.28 -14.11
CA MET A 159 -2.73 11.58 -13.78
C MET A 159 -1.79 12.76 -14.08
N GLU A 160 -0.48 12.52 -14.15
CA GLU A 160 0.51 13.50 -14.59
C GLU A 160 0.67 13.59 -16.12
N GLY A 161 -0.09 12.79 -16.90
CA GLY A 161 -0.08 12.84 -18.37
C GLY A 161 1.17 12.26 -19.02
N ARG A 162 1.95 11.42 -18.31
CA ARG A 162 3.24 10.90 -18.76
C ARG A 162 3.25 9.40 -19.01
N LEU A 163 2.16 8.79 -19.49
CA LEU A 163 2.12 7.34 -19.74
C LEU A 163 3.06 6.94 -20.90
N PHE A 164 4.31 6.64 -20.57
CA PHE A 164 5.21 5.98 -21.50
C PHE A 164 4.92 4.48 -21.52
N ALA A 165 4.88 3.89 -22.72
CA ALA A 165 4.80 2.44 -22.95
C ALA A 165 5.88 1.63 -22.20
N ARG A 166 6.97 2.30 -21.81
CA ARG A 166 8.07 1.75 -21.01
C ARG A 166 7.64 1.41 -19.58
N THR A 167 6.76 2.19 -18.96
CA THR A 167 6.26 1.91 -17.61
C THR A 167 5.41 0.64 -17.61
N LEU A 168 4.55 0.46 -18.63
CA LEU A 168 3.76 -0.78 -18.82
C LEU A 168 4.67 -2.02 -18.98
N GLN A 169 5.79 -1.87 -19.68
CA GLN A 169 6.78 -2.93 -19.87
C GLN A 169 7.53 -3.26 -18.57
N GLU A 170 7.85 -2.26 -17.75
CA GLU A 170 8.43 -2.46 -16.41
C GLU A 170 7.48 -3.23 -15.49
N TYR A 171 6.16 -3.05 -15.62
CA TYR A 171 5.17 -3.82 -14.83
C TYR A 171 5.02 -5.27 -15.26
N LEU A 172 5.07 -5.54 -16.56
CA LEU A 172 5.12 -6.93 -17.07
C LEU A 172 6.38 -7.64 -16.60
N TRP A 173 7.52 -6.94 -16.58
CA TRP A 173 8.76 -7.47 -16.01
C TRP A 173 8.66 -7.70 -14.50
N PHE A 174 8.05 -6.78 -13.74
CA PHE A 174 7.90 -6.95 -12.30
C PHE A 174 6.98 -8.13 -11.94
N ALA A 175 5.87 -8.30 -12.66
CA ALA A 175 4.99 -9.46 -12.52
C ALA A 175 5.74 -10.77 -12.85
N GLY A 176 6.57 -10.76 -13.90
CA GLY A 176 7.43 -11.88 -14.27
C GLY A 176 8.47 -12.22 -13.20
N ILE A 177 9.13 -11.21 -12.61
CA ILE A 177 10.12 -11.41 -11.54
C ILE A 177 9.45 -11.94 -10.28
N VAL A 178 8.31 -11.38 -9.88
CA VAL A 178 7.54 -11.87 -8.73
C VAL A 178 7.11 -13.33 -8.97
N TYR A 179 6.62 -13.66 -10.16
CA TYR A 179 6.30 -15.04 -10.52
C TYR A 179 7.52 -15.97 -10.41
N MET A 180 8.68 -15.56 -10.94
CA MET A 180 9.92 -16.34 -10.89
C MET A 180 10.44 -16.55 -9.47
N VAL A 181 10.44 -15.51 -8.63
CA VAL A 181 10.88 -15.59 -7.24
C VAL A 181 9.97 -16.52 -6.44
N VAL A 182 8.67 -16.42 -6.65
CA VAL A 182 7.73 -17.27 -5.91
C VAL A 182 7.74 -18.70 -6.44
N ALA A 183 7.82 -18.92 -7.75
CA ALA A 183 8.01 -20.25 -8.32
C ALA A 183 9.29 -20.92 -7.80
N GLY A 184 10.40 -20.16 -7.71
CA GLY A 184 11.65 -20.63 -7.13
C GLY A 184 11.53 -21.01 -5.65
N ALA A 185 10.92 -20.15 -4.84
CA ALA A 185 10.73 -20.41 -3.41
C ALA A 185 9.84 -21.64 -3.15
N VAL A 186 8.82 -21.85 -3.98
CA VAL A 186 7.95 -23.02 -3.91
C VAL A 186 8.70 -24.28 -4.31
N LEU A 187 9.42 -24.26 -5.44
CA LEU A 187 10.19 -25.41 -5.90
C LEU A 187 11.26 -25.83 -4.88
N MET A 188 11.98 -24.87 -4.27
CA MET A 188 12.97 -25.17 -3.23
C MET A 188 12.35 -25.83 -1.99
N ARG A 189 11.14 -25.40 -1.61
CA ARG A 189 10.41 -25.95 -0.45
C ARG A 189 9.80 -27.33 -0.71
N TRP A 190 9.54 -27.70 -1.96
CA TRP A 190 9.09 -29.04 -2.35
C TRP A 190 10.24 -30.04 -2.51
N VAL A 191 11.47 -29.56 -2.68
CA VAL A 191 12.68 -30.39 -2.83
C VAL A 191 13.33 -30.73 -1.46
N SER A 192 13.01 -29.98 -0.40
CA SER A 192 13.44 -30.23 0.99
C SER A 192 12.44 -31.07 1.78
#